data_AF-A0A2K8KEZ3-F1
#
_entry.id   AF-A0A2K8KEZ3-F1
#
_cell.length_a   1.000
_cell.length_b   1.000
_cell.length_c   1.000
_cell.angle_alpha   90.00
_cell.angle_beta   90.00
_cell.angle_gamma   90.00
#
_symmetry.space_group_name_H-M   'P 1'
#
loop_
_entity.id
_entity.type
_entity.pdbx_description
1 polymer ?
#
loop_
_entity_poly.entity_id
_entity_poly.type
_entity_poly.pdbx_seq_one_letter_code
_entity_poly.pdbx_strand_id
1 'polypeptide(L)' 'MTAEAQAEARAAQRAEARTYLSETDWLVVRQAETGTPIPGVIRQNRAEARILLNASNDDLS' A
#
# COMPACT_ATOMS: atom_id res chain seq x y z
N MET A 1 10.28 -23.53 1.99
CA MET A 1 9.08 -22.81 2.45
C MET A 1 7.87 -23.45 1.76
N THR A 2 6.82 -23.80 2.50
CA THR A 2 5.61 -24.43 1.93
C THR A 2 4.74 -23.40 1.21
N ALA A 3 3.81 -23.86 0.35
CA ALA A 3 2.84 -23.00 -0.32
C ALA A 3 1.96 -22.24 0.68
N GLU A 4 1.59 -22.88 1.79
CA GLU A 4 0.84 -22.27 2.90
C GLU A 4 1.63 -21.14 3.57
N ALA A 5 2.91 -21.38 3.90
CA ALA A 5 3.77 -20.35 4.47
C ALA A 5 3.98 -19.16 3.52
N GLN A 6 4.01 -19.41 2.20
CA GLN A 6 4.04 -18.34 1.19
C GLN A 6 2.73 -17.55 1.15
N ALA A 7 1.58 -18.23 1.24
CA ALA A 7 0.27 -17.58 1.25
C ALA A 7 0.07 -16.71 2.51
N GLU A 8 0.48 -17.20 3.67
CA GLU A 8 0.42 -16.47 4.94
C GLU A 8 1.33 -15.24 4.91
N ALA A 9 2.57 -15.38 4.44
CA ALA A 9 3.48 -14.25 4.29
C ALA A 9 2.91 -13.16 3.35
N ARG A 10 2.30 -13.56 2.23
CA ARG A 10 1.62 -12.61 1.32
C ARG A 10 0.42 -11.94 2.00
N ALA A 11 -0.35 -12.68 2.79
CA ALA A 11 -1.49 -12.13 3.51
C ALA A 11 -1.05 -11.08 4.54
N ALA A 12 0.01 -11.35 5.30
CA ALA A 12 0.60 -10.42 6.26
C ALA A 12 1.09 -9.14 5.57
N GLN A 13 1.87 -9.26 4.49
CA GLN A 13 2.35 -8.11 3.71
C GLN A 13 1.20 -7.26 3.16
N ARG A 14 0.12 -7.89 2.69
CA ARG A 14 -1.08 -7.16 2.21
C ARG A 14 -1.84 -6.50 3.34
N ALA A 15 -1.84 -7.06 4.55
CA ALA A 15 -2.44 -6.42 5.71
C ALA A 15 -1.64 -5.17 6.10
N GLU A 16 -0.32 -5.29 6.19
CA GLU A 16 0.59 -4.16 6.46
C GLU A 16 0.45 -3.04 5.43
N ALA A 17 0.38 -3.37 4.13
CA ALA A 17 0.18 -2.39 3.08
C ALA A 17 -1.15 -1.62 3.22
N ARG A 18 -2.25 -2.30 3.62
CA ARG A 18 -3.53 -1.64 3.88
C ARG A 18 -3.46 -0.72 5.10
N THR A 19 -2.87 -1.20 6.18
CA THR A 19 -2.66 -0.41 7.40
C THR A 19 -1.86 0.85 7.09
N TYR A 20 -0.74 0.72 6.38
CA TYR A 20 0.09 1.86 6.00
C TYR A 20 -0.67 2.89 5.15
N LEU A 21 -1.46 2.43 4.17
CA LEU A 21 -2.29 3.31 3.35
C LEU A 21 -3.33 4.06 4.20
N SER A 22 -3.95 3.39 5.17
CA SER A 22 -4.91 4.00 6.09
C SER A 22 -4.26 5.03 7.02
N GLU A 23 -3.14 4.68 7.66
CA GLU A 23 -2.42 5.55 8.59
C GLU A 23 -1.87 6.81 7.93
N THR A 24 -1.59 6.74 6.62
CA THR A 24 -1.04 7.86 5.84
C THR A 24 -2.08 8.54 4.95
N ASP A 25 -3.36 8.19 5.04
CA ASP A 25 -4.38 8.71 4.12
C ASP A 25 -4.70 10.19 4.33
N TRP A 26 -4.65 10.64 5.59
CA TRP A 26 -4.81 12.04 5.96
C TRP A 26 -3.82 12.98 5.25
N LEU A 27 -2.65 12.48 4.83
CA LEU A 27 -1.68 13.28 4.06
C LEU A 27 -2.19 13.59 2.65
N VAL A 28 -2.96 12.70 2.04
CA VAL A 28 -3.61 12.95 0.76
C VAL A 28 -4.68 14.01 0.91
N VAL A 29 -5.52 13.88 1.94
CA VAL A 29 -6.55 14.87 2.28
C VAL A 29 -5.89 16.23 2.52
N ARG A 30 -4.87 16.30 3.37
CA ARG A 30 -4.10 17.53 3.64
C ARG A 30 -3.53 18.15 2.37
N GLN A 31 -2.99 17.33 1.46
CA GLN A 31 -2.46 17.84 0.20
C GLN A 31 -3.57 18.42 -0.67
N ALA A 32 -4.71 17.76 -0.77
CA ALA A 32 -5.84 18.22 -1.56
C ALA A 32 -6.45 19.52 -1.00
N GLU A 33 -6.56 19.62 0.33
CA GLU A 33 -7.18 20.77 1.00
C GLU A 33 -6.25 21.98 1.13
N THR A 34 -4.97 21.75 1.45
CA THR A 34 -4.03 22.83 1.80
C THR A 34 -2.95 23.07 0.75
N GLY A 35 -2.83 22.18 -0.24
CA GLY A 35 -1.73 22.19 -1.20
C GLY A 35 -0.39 21.71 -0.63
N THR A 36 -0.30 21.42 0.68
CA THR A 36 0.97 21.00 1.27
C THR A 36 1.39 19.63 0.71
N PRO A 37 2.58 19.49 0.12
CA PRO A 37 2.99 18.23 -0.50
C PRO A 37 3.15 17.11 0.53
N ILE A 38 2.77 15.90 0.11
CA ILE A 38 3.10 14.67 0.83
C ILE A 38 4.63 14.48 0.78
N PRO A 39 5.29 14.16 1.91
CA PRO A 39 6.71 13.83 1.93
C PRO A 39 7.08 12.76 0.89
N GLY A 40 8.19 12.95 0.18
CA GLY A 40 8.58 12.10 -0.96
C GLY A 40 8.64 10.61 -0.61
N VAL A 41 9.25 10.27 0.53
CA VAL A 41 9.34 8.89 1.03
C VAL A 41 7.95 8.28 1.28
N ILE A 42 7.03 9.04 1.88
CA ILE A 42 5.67 8.55 2.14
C ILE A 42 4.91 8.36 0.82
N ARG A 43 5.07 9.27 -0.13
CA ARG A 43 4.47 9.14 -1.47
C ARG A 43 4.96 7.87 -2.17
N GLN A 44 6.26 7.59 -2.11
CA GLN A 44 6.84 6.38 -2.68
C GLN A 44 6.31 5.12 -2.00
N ASN A 45 6.37 5.05 -0.67
CA ASN A 45 5.88 3.90 0.09
C ASN A 45 4.36 3.66 -0.14
N ARG A 46 3.58 4.74 -0.30
CA ARG A 46 2.15 4.67 -0.65
C ARG A 46 1.92 4.11 -2.06
N ALA A 47 2.84 4.32 -3.00
CA ALA A 47 2.77 3.74 -4.33
C ALA A 47 3.13 2.25 -4.28
N GLU A 48 4.20 1.90 -3.57
CA GLU A 48 4.64 0.50 -3.36
C GLU A 48 3.56 -0.34 -2.67
N ALA A 49 2.92 0.19 -1.62
CA ALA A 49 1.80 -0.47 -0.96
C ALA A 49 0.62 -0.75 -1.90
N ARG A 50 0.32 0.17 -2.84
CA ARG A 50 -0.72 -0.05 -3.86
C ARG A 50 -0.33 -1.12 -4.87
N ILE A 51 0.92 -1.13 -5.33
CA ILE A 51 1.46 -2.17 -6.22
C ILE A 51 1.33 -3.55 -5.55
N LEU A 52 1.71 -3.65 -4.28
CA LEU A 52 1.62 -4.89 -3.51
C LEU A 52 0.19 -5.42 -3.41
N LEU A 53 -0.80 -4.52 -3.29
CA LEU A 53 -2.21 -4.90 -3.24
C LEU A 53 -2.79 -5.29 -4.60
N ASN A 54 -2.28 -4.69 -5.69
CA ASN A 54 -2.75 -4.92 -7.06
C ASN A 54 -2.08 -6.09 -7.78
N ALA A 55 -0.94 -6.59 -7.29
CA ALA A 55 -0.20 -7.70 -7.89
C ALA A 55 -0.98 -9.04 -8.03
N SER A 56 -2.25 -9.09 -7.62
CA SER A 56 -3.17 -10.23 -7.84
C SER A 56 -4.30 -9.94 -8.85
N ASN A 57 -4.48 -8.68 -9.27
CA ASN A 57 -5.56 -8.28 -10.18
C ASN A 57 -5.15 -8.32 -11.66
N ASP A 58 -3.85 -8.34 -11.96
CA ASP A 58 -3.32 -8.35 -13.33
C ASP A 58 -3.33 -9.75 -14.00
N ASP A 59 -3.79 -10.79 -13.31
CA ASP A 59 -3.94 -12.16 -13.86
C ASP A 59 -5.36 -12.41 -14.42
N LEU A 60 -6.19 -11.37 -14.51
CA LEU A 60 -7.58 -11.41 -14.99
C LEU A 60 -7.90 -10.34 -16.06
N SER A 61 -6.90 -9.76 -16.73
CA SER A 61 -7.09 -8.92 -17.94
C SER A 61 -6.35 -9.49 -19.13
#